data_AF-A0A3B0ZYL1-F1
#
_entry.id   AF-A0A3B0ZYL1-F1
#
_cell.length_a   1.000
_cell.length_b   1.000
_cell.length_c   1.000
_cell.angle_alpha   90.00
_cell.angle_beta   90.00
_cell.angle_gamma   90.00
#
_symmetry.space_group_name_H-M   'P 1'
#
loop_
_entity.id
_entity.type
_entity.pdbx_description
1 polymer ?
#
loop_
_entity_poly.entity_id
_entity_poly.type
_entity_poly.pdbx_seq_one_letter_code
_entity_poly.pdbx_strand_id
1 'polypeptide(L)' 'MSRSADPLPWYRVIRSDYTLAFKMGGEAYNKQRILLEKEGVQFVGKKVVPDESTGLDELLWGLGEG' A
#
# COMPACT_ATOMS: atom_id res chain seq x y z
N MET A 1 -13.32 -6.15 -10.44
CA MET A 1 -11.93 -6.56 -10.15
C MET A 1 -11.44 -7.36 -11.35
N SER A 2 -10.81 -6.64 -12.29
CA SER A 2 -10.50 -7.07 -13.66
C SER A 2 -9.53 -8.25 -13.72
N ARG A 3 -9.77 -9.12 -14.69
CA ARG A 3 -8.95 -10.30 -14.98
C ARG A 3 -7.70 -9.86 -15.76
N SER A 4 -6.57 -9.71 -15.08
CA SER A 4 -5.27 -9.70 -15.77
C SER A 4 -4.83 -11.13 -16.01
N ALA A 5 -4.10 -11.39 -17.10
CA ALA A 5 -3.50 -12.69 -17.35
C ALA A 5 -2.35 -12.98 -16.38
N ASP A 6 -1.69 -11.93 -15.90
CA ASP A 6 -0.57 -12.02 -14.97
C ASP A 6 -1.02 -11.96 -13.50
N PRO A 7 -0.28 -12.61 -12.58
CA PRO A 7 -0.53 -12.51 -11.15
C PRO A 7 -0.40 -11.06 -10.68
N LEU A 8 -1.52 -10.43 -10.36
CA LEU A 8 -1.54 -9.05 -9.88
C LEU A 8 -1.09 -8.97 -8.40
N PRO A 9 -0.34 -7.92 -8.00
CA PRO A 9 -0.01 -7.64 -6.61
C PRO A 9 -1.21 -7.05 -5.87
N TRP A 10 -2.30 -7.82 -5.77
CA TRP A 10 -3.57 -7.40 -5.18
C TRP A 10 -3.42 -6.88 -3.74
N TYR A 11 -2.41 -7.35 -3.01
CA TYR A 11 -2.13 -6.97 -1.63
C TYR A 11 -1.71 -5.50 -1.47
N ARG A 12 -1.31 -4.82 -2.56
CA ARG A 12 -1.01 -3.38 -2.56
C ARG A 12 -2.24 -2.49 -2.50
N VAL A 13 -3.44 -3.04 -2.71
CA VAL A 13 -4.69 -2.28 -2.63
C VAL A 13 -5.15 -2.22 -1.17
N ILE A 14 -5.12 -1.01 -0.60
CA ILE A 14 -5.61 -0.72 0.75
C ILE A 14 -6.81 0.23 0.71
N ARG A 15 -7.48 0.40 1.85
CA ARG A 15 -8.59 1.36 1.99
C ARG A 15 -8.04 2.77 2.10
N SER A 16 -8.84 3.75 1.72
CA SER A 16 -8.47 5.18 1.79
C SER A 16 -8.20 5.69 3.22
N ASP A 17 -8.62 4.96 4.25
CA ASP A 17 -8.34 5.27 5.66
C ASP A 17 -7.03 4.65 6.18
N TYR A 18 -6.19 4.18 5.25
CA TYR A 18 -4.93 3.47 5.48
C TYR A 18 -5.06 2.10 6.15
N THR A 19 -6.26 1.51 6.21
CA THR A 19 -6.43 0.14 6.72
C THR A 19 -6.37 -0.90 5.60
N LEU A 20 -6.06 -2.14 5.95
CA LEU A 20 -6.06 -3.25 4.99
C LEU A 20 -7.46 -3.51 4.41
N ALA A 21 -7.49 -4.06 3.19
CA ALA A 21 -8.75 -4.32 2.48
C ALA A 21 -9.61 -5.38 3.18
N PHE A 22 -8.97 -6.32 3.88
CA PHE A 22 -9.63 -7.42 4.59
C PHE A 22 -9.86 -7.12 6.07
N LYS A 23 -10.83 -7.82 6.66
CA LYS A 23 -11.12 -7.74 8.09
C LYS A 23 -9.96 -8.34 8.90
N MET A 24 -9.55 -7.61 9.94
CA MET A 24 -8.52 -8.05 10.89
C MET A 24 -8.83 -9.43 11.47
N GLY A 25 -7.80 -10.27 11.58
CA GLY A 25 -7.88 -11.63 12.11
C GLY A 25 -8.26 -12.70 11.09
N GLY A 26 -8.66 -12.32 9.87
CA GLY A 26 -8.85 -13.26 8.77
C GLY A 26 -7.53 -13.68 8.10
N GLU A 27 -7.52 -14.84 7.45
CA GLU A 27 -6.36 -15.33 6.70
C GLU A 27 -5.90 -14.35 5.62
N ALA A 28 -6.84 -13.78 4.86
CA ALA A 28 -6.55 -12.80 3.81
C ALA A 28 -5.91 -11.52 4.36
N TYR A 29 -6.31 -11.08 5.57
CA TYR A 29 -5.68 -9.95 6.25
C TYR A 29 -4.23 -10.26 6.62
N ASN A 30 -3.97 -11.42 7.21
CA ASN A 30 -2.63 -11.84 7.57
C ASN A 30 -1.73 -11.97 6.33
N LYS A 31 -2.26 -12.57 5.25
CA LYS A 31 -1.54 -12.71 3.98
C LYS A 31 -1.22 -11.35 3.35
N GLN A 32 -2.19 -10.44 3.31
CA GLN A 32 -1.97 -9.08 2.81
C GLN A 32 -0.88 -8.36 3.63
N ARG A 33 -0.98 -8.43 4.96
CA ARG A 33 -0.02 -7.79 5.87
C ARG A 33 1.40 -8.30 5.66
N ILE A 34 1.59 -9.63 5.66
CA ILE A 34 2.91 -10.25 5.48
C ILE A 34 3.55 -9.85 4.14
N LEU A 35 2.75 -9.78 3.07
CA LEU A 35 3.25 -9.39 1.74
C LEU A 35 3.67 -7.91 1.71
N LEU A 36 2.91 -7.03 2.35
CA LEU A 36 3.26 -5.61 2.47
C LEU A 36 4.50 -5.40 3.36
N GLU A 37 4.59 -6.09 4.49
CA GLU A 37 5.76 -6.04 5.39
C GLU A 37 7.04 -6.51 4.67
N LYS A 38 6.95 -7.51 3.77
CA LYS A 38 8.07 -7.95 2.92
C LYS A 38 8.52 -6.90 1.91
N GLU A 39 7.65 -5.99 1.51
CA GLU A 39 8.00 -4.85 0.65
C GLU A 39 8.52 -3.65 1.46
N GLY A 40 8.63 -3.78 2.78
CA GLY A 40 9.12 -2.72 3.66
C GLY A 40 8.03 -1.78 4.17
N VAL A 41 6.76 -2.05 3.85
CA VAL A 41 5.63 -1.23 4.32
C VAL A 41 5.51 -1.30 5.83
N GLN A 42 5.49 -0.13 6.48
CA GLN A 42 5.40 -0.01 7.92
C GLN A 42 3.93 0.08 8.38
N PHE A 43 3.66 -0.40 9.59
CA PHE A 43 2.33 -0.42 10.18
C PHE A 43 2.33 0.19 11.59
N VAL A 44 1.37 1.06 11.86
CA VAL A 44 1.04 1.52 13.23
C VAL A 44 -0.31 0.92 13.61
N GLY A 45 -0.25 -0.13 14.43
CA GLY A 45 -1.41 -0.95 14.77
C GLY A 45 -2.03 -1.60 13.52
N LYS A 46 -3.23 -1.13 13.14
CA LYS A 46 -4.00 -1.62 11.97
C LYS A 46 -3.87 -0.77 10.71
N LYS A 47 -3.10 0.32 10.78
CA LYS A 47 -2.93 1.27 9.68
C LYS A 47 -1.55 1.16 9.05
N VAL A 48 -1.52 1.30 7.73
CA VAL A 48 -0.30 1.49 6.95
C VAL A 48 0.23 2.89 7.20
N VAL A 49 1.54 3.01 7.37
CA VAL A 49 2.24 4.30 7.39
C VAL A 49 2.64 4.62 5.95
N PRO A 50 2.09 5.69 5.34
CA PRO A 50 2.58 6.14 4.05
C PRO A 50 4.03 6.61 4.20
N ASP A 51 4.85 6.28 3.21
CA ASP A 51 6.20 6.82 3.15
C ASP A 51 6.12 8.27 2.65
N GLU A 52 6.59 9.20 3.47
CA GLU A 52 6.64 10.64 3.18
C GLU A 52 7.99 11.04 2.55
N SER A 53 8.86 10.07 2.20
CA SER A 53 10.28 10.29 1.93
C SER A 53 10.64 11.01 0.61
N THR A 54 9.68 11.54 -0.12
CA THR A 54 9.91 12.59 -1.12
C THR A 54 8.59 13.32 -1.28
N GLY A 55 8.58 14.66 -1.31
CA GLY A 55 7.34 15.40 -1.54
C GLY A 55 6.66 14.80 -2.77
N LEU A 56 5.50 14.16 -2.58
CA LEU A 56 4.84 13.44 -3.67
C LEU A 56 4.63 14.38 -4.87
N ASP A 57 4.39 15.66 -4.58
CA ASP A 57 4.33 16.72 -5.57
C ASP A 57 5.68 17.00 -6.24
N GLU A 58 6.79 16.96 -5.54
CA GLU A 58 8.13 17.11 -6.11
C GLU A 58 8.49 15.93 -7.04
N LEU A 59 8.08 14.71 -6.69
CA LEU A 59 8.27 13.51 -7.49
C LEU A 59 7.33 13.45 -8.71
N LEU A 60 6.07 13.86 -8.56
CA LEU A 60 5.06 13.83 -9.61
C LEU A 60 5.16 15.04 -10.56
N TRP A 61 5.50 16.21 -10.03
CA TRP A 61 5.45 17.47 -10.76
C TRP A 61 6.80 18.10 -11.03
N GLY A 62 7.90 17.51 -10.53
CA GLY A 62 9.29 17.83 -10.88
C GLY A 62 9.56 19.32 -10.91
N LEU A 63 10.06 19.87 -9.80
CA LEU A 63 10.57 21.25 -9.64
C LEU A 63 10.51 22.05 -10.94
N GLY A 64 9.51 22.93 -11.07
CA GLY A 64 9.43 23.83 -12.22
C GLY A 64 10.74 24.59 -12.29
N GLU A 65 11.61 24.18 -13.22
CA GLU A 65 12.82 24.92 -13.54
C GLU A 65 12.36 26.29 -14.04
N GLY A 66 12.68 27.31 -13.24
CA GLY A 66 12.59 28.72 -13.63
C GLY A 66 13.84 29.15 -14.38
#